data_AF-A0A5B7SVR0-F1
#
_entry.id   AF-A0A5B7SVR0-F1
#
_cell.length_a   1.000
_cell.length_b   1.000
_cell.length_c   1.000
_cell.angle_alpha   90.00
_cell.angle_beta   90.00
_cell.angle_gamma   90.00
#
_symmetry.space_group_name_H-M   'P 1'
#
loop_
_entity.id
_entity.type
_entity.pdbx_description
1 polymer ?
#
loop_
_entity_poly.entity_id
_entity_poly.type
_entity_poly.pdbx_seq_one_letter_code
_entity_poly.pdbx_strand_id
1 'polypeptide(L)'
;MPSDLTDSTVVNFADPLLGAAVKSALNIPASDSITVGAIKGYVNPTLGVMMTTYEMDHPADGSAPKPGASMSDQQDTPIESLDGMQYLQLLPAKTTVLFQAKLASDAKANTDLRPLDGVNLGSFTIEGNFSDPSAKEIDISQLSGLNTSNATLYELNGDSTVAANSGLNNQELAQVAPTIIKFADNGQSYHTIELGYSGISDFSPLQGVESGQSVSVIAVSNTLTDSTPIYAVTGQPIMFTAPKVLDLDGKDIADSYHYSSSVPTTDLKNDNLTNNGNDSYTLTDADPNAKELNYGQIGFADYTPDSLTYENKGTTTFEAVTMESQPIIWQAHPTVTIDYLDPAGQPVLNADGTPMTKTIEGNLIGDPYDLTTDSQITGYTLTSPTSLLKGNYTQNPQTVDLTYQATSSQPYTSNTSQTGQSSSSTTQPTTSTTTTSPDRVAIQVKDLTDDSPADEQLIDEGVRATTHINGQLFYLTGYDQWVLASDYNNVASPTSGVVRTFDSSTSLVNSYGQPVSEKLMPNTEWKYSKIVTINGAKYYQVATDEFLPVQSGVDFVSTKGTVKTQTRATLYDSQGKSLGRGLSSGSSWYTDGYAMINGVKMYRVATDEWVPASDVI
;
A
#
# COMPACT_ATOMS: atom_id res chain seq x y z
N MET A 1 -23.43 -4.30 -32.07
CA MET A 1 -23.41 -4.64 -33.52
C MET A 1 -24.46 -3.82 -34.26
N PRO A 2 -24.26 -3.49 -35.56
CA PRO A 2 -25.29 -2.90 -36.42
C PRO A 2 -26.55 -3.78 -36.49
N SER A 3 -27.73 -3.18 -36.70
CA SER A 3 -29.00 -3.91 -36.74
C SER A 3 -29.33 -4.56 -38.10
N ASP A 4 -28.55 -4.25 -39.14
CA ASP A 4 -28.81 -4.58 -40.55
C ASP A 4 -27.79 -5.57 -41.15
N LEU A 5 -27.27 -6.48 -40.33
CA LEU A 5 -26.28 -7.47 -40.77
C LEU A 5 -26.87 -8.49 -41.76
N THR A 6 -26.22 -8.61 -42.91
CA THR A 6 -26.47 -9.65 -43.92
C THR A 6 -25.35 -10.68 -43.92
N ASP A 7 -25.56 -11.86 -44.48
CA ASP A 7 -24.51 -12.88 -44.52
C ASP A 7 -23.28 -12.45 -45.37
N SER A 8 -23.47 -11.52 -46.31
CA SER A 8 -22.37 -10.91 -47.08
C SER A 8 -21.67 -9.75 -46.38
N THR A 9 -22.15 -9.30 -45.22
CA THR A 9 -21.54 -8.20 -44.48
C THR A 9 -20.14 -8.60 -44.03
N VAL A 10 -19.14 -7.80 -44.42
CA VAL A 10 -17.73 -7.98 -44.02
C VAL A 10 -17.55 -7.55 -42.56
N VAL A 11 -16.86 -8.40 -41.80
CA VAL A 11 -16.46 -8.13 -40.41
C VAL A 11 -15.01 -7.70 -40.41
N ASN A 12 -14.76 -6.51 -39.87
CA ASN A 12 -13.41 -5.98 -39.70
C ASN A 12 -13.03 -6.03 -38.23
N PHE A 13 -11.76 -6.34 -37.99
CA PHE A 13 -11.11 -6.24 -36.68
C PHE A 13 -10.23 -5.00 -36.69
N ALA A 14 -10.27 -4.23 -35.60
CA ALA A 14 -9.42 -3.04 -35.48
C ALA A 14 -7.94 -3.43 -35.37
N ASP A 15 -7.67 -4.51 -34.63
CA ASP A 15 -6.34 -5.11 -34.56
C ASP A 15 -6.12 -6.11 -35.71
N PRO A 16 -5.09 -5.92 -36.55
CA PRO A 16 -4.84 -6.79 -37.70
C PRO A 16 -4.34 -8.19 -37.32
N LEU A 17 -3.61 -8.32 -36.21
CA LEU A 17 -3.10 -9.61 -35.72
C LEU A 17 -4.28 -10.46 -35.21
N LEU A 18 -5.11 -9.88 -34.35
CA LEU A 18 -6.33 -10.53 -33.87
C LEU A 18 -7.26 -10.92 -35.04
N GLY A 19 -7.44 -10.01 -35.99
CA GLY A 19 -8.25 -10.28 -37.18
C GLY A 19 -7.72 -11.43 -38.03
N ALA A 20 -6.39 -11.56 -38.14
CA ALA A 20 -5.77 -12.67 -38.87
C ALA A 20 -5.92 -14.00 -38.11
N ALA A 21 -5.78 -13.98 -36.77
CA ALA A 21 -5.99 -15.15 -35.94
C ALA A 21 -7.44 -15.66 -35.99
N VAL A 22 -8.43 -14.76 -35.88
CA VAL A 22 -9.84 -15.13 -36.04
C VAL A 22 -10.13 -15.67 -37.44
N LYS A 23 -9.54 -15.08 -38.48
CA LYS A 23 -9.66 -15.58 -39.86
C LYS A 23 -9.15 -17.02 -39.98
N SER A 24 -7.99 -17.30 -39.41
CA SER A 24 -7.38 -18.62 -39.36
C SER A 24 -8.26 -19.61 -38.61
N ALA A 25 -8.75 -19.25 -37.42
CA ALA A 25 -9.64 -20.08 -36.60
C ALA A 25 -10.95 -20.46 -37.32
N LEU A 26 -11.49 -19.55 -38.13
CA LEU A 26 -12.67 -19.79 -38.96
C LEU A 26 -12.39 -20.64 -40.22
N ASN A 27 -11.13 -21.03 -40.46
CA ASN A 27 -10.65 -21.72 -41.67
C ASN A 27 -10.93 -20.91 -42.96
N ILE A 28 -10.81 -19.59 -42.90
CA ILE A 28 -11.01 -18.69 -44.04
C ILE A 28 -9.66 -18.45 -44.73
N PRO A 29 -9.54 -18.59 -46.07
CA PRO A 29 -8.31 -18.30 -46.79
C PRO A 29 -7.81 -16.87 -46.55
N ALA A 30 -6.49 -16.68 -46.48
CA ALA A 30 -5.89 -15.38 -46.18
C ALA A 30 -6.35 -14.24 -47.13
N SER A 31 -6.62 -14.57 -48.39
CA SER A 31 -7.12 -13.65 -49.43
C SER A 31 -8.56 -13.18 -49.21
N ASP A 32 -9.33 -13.90 -48.41
CA ASP A 32 -10.77 -13.73 -48.30
C ASP A 32 -11.11 -12.86 -47.08
N SER A 33 -12.27 -12.21 -47.13
CA SER A 33 -12.77 -11.41 -46.01
C SER A 33 -13.55 -12.27 -45.03
N ILE A 34 -13.46 -11.96 -43.73
CA ILE A 34 -14.38 -12.53 -42.74
C ILE A 34 -15.77 -11.95 -43.01
N THR A 35 -16.78 -12.80 -43.09
CA THR A 35 -18.17 -12.37 -43.30
C THR A 35 -19.07 -12.90 -42.20
N VAL A 36 -20.18 -12.21 -41.95
CA VAL A 36 -21.22 -12.67 -41.02
C VAL A 36 -21.71 -14.07 -41.37
N GLY A 37 -21.87 -14.38 -42.66
CA GLY A 37 -22.26 -15.72 -43.12
C GLY A 37 -21.24 -16.79 -42.77
N ALA A 38 -19.95 -16.50 -42.87
CA ALA A 38 -18.89 -17.43 -42.47
C ALA A 38 -18.91 -17.72 -40.96
N ILE A 39 -19.14 -16.70 -40.13
CA ILE A 39 -19.25 -16.87 -38.66
C ILE A 39 -20.48 -17.71 -38.32
N LYS A 40 -21.66 -17.38 -38.83
CA LYS A 40 -22.89 -18.14 -38.59
C LYS A 40 -22.82 -19.58 -39.10
N GLY A 41 -22.09 -19.78 -40.20
CA GLY A 41 -21.92 -21.07 -40.87
C GLY A 41 -20.84 -21.96 -40.26
N TYR A 42 -20.13 -21.50 -39.22
CA TYR A 42 -19.13 -22.32 -38.54
C TYR A 42 -19.77 -23.58 -37.96
N VAL A 43 -19.09 -24.73 -38.02
CA VAL A 43 -19.71 -26.03 -37.68
C VAL A 43 -19.06 -26.74 -36.50
N ASN A 44 -17.87 -26.32 -36.08
CA ASN A 44 -17.18 -26.99 -34.99
C ASN A 44 -17.76 -26.53 -33.63
N PRO A 45 -17.73 -27.41 -32.62
CA PRO A 45 -18.20 -27.08 -31.27
C PRO A 45 -17.32 -26.02 -30.58
N THR A 46 -16.12 -25.77 -31.09
CA THR A 46 -15.16 -24.86 -30.48
C THR A 46 -14.48 -24.03 -31.56
N LEU A 47 -14.33 -22.74 -31.31
CA LEU A 47 -13.49 -21.82 -32.09
C LEU A 47 -12.33 -21.36 -31.21
N GLY A 48 -11.11 -21.79 -31.52
CA GLY A 48 -9.92 -21.38 -30.78
C GLY A 48 -9.33 -20.10 -31.34
N VAL A 49 -9.40 -19.00 -30.58
CA VAL A 49 -8.76 -17.73 -30.85
C VAL A 49 -7.66 -17.56 -29.82
N MET A 50 -6.52 -18.22 -30.07
CA MET A 50 -5.36 -18.24 -29.16
C MET A 50 -4.15 -17.66 -29.90
N MET A 51 -3.65 -16.52 -29.44
CA MET A 51 -2.56 -15.77 -30.10
C MET A 51 -1.26 -16.56 -30.07
N THR A 52 -0.89 -17.15 -28.93
CA THR A 52 0.28 -18.03 -28.80
C THR A 52 0.33 -19.10 -29.89
N THR A 53 -0.79 -19.81 -30.09
CA THR A 53 -0.92 -20.87 -31.10
C THR A 53 -0.85 -20.28 -32.51
N TYR A 54 -1.56 -19.18 -32.75
CA TYR A 54 -1.56 -18.52 -34.05
C TYR A 54 -0.17 -18.03 -34.46
N GLU A 55 0.57 -17.39 -33.56
CA GLU A 55 1.91 -16.84 -33.80
C GLU A 55 2.95 -17.95 -33.98
N MET A 56 2.84 -19.06 -33.25
CA MET A 56 3.70 -20.23 -33.49
C MET A 56 3.47 -20.87 -34.87
N ASP A 57 2.21 -20.90 -35.34
CA ASP A 57 1.84 -21.39 -36.66
C ASP A 57 2.10 -20.37 -37.78
N HIS A 58 2.26 -19.09 -37.44
CA HIS A 58 2.51 -17.99 -38.37
C HIS A 58 3.65 -17.08 -37.87
N PRO A 59 4.90 -17.57 -37.82
CA PRO A 59 6.03 -16.79 -37.31
C PRO A 59 6.15 -15.43 -38.01
N ALA A 60 6.36 -14.36 -37.23
CA ALA A 60 6.44 -12.99 -37.74
C ALA A 60 7.58 -12.76 -38.75
N ASP A 61 8.63 -13.58 -38.69
CA ASP A 61 9.75 -13.56 -39.64
C ASP A 61 9.44 -14.27 -40.98
N GLY A 62 8.24 -14.83 -41.12
CA GLY A 62 7.80 -15.58 -42.30
C GLY A 62 8.42 -16.98 -42.40
N SER A 63 9.10 -17.46 -41.36
CA SER A 63 9.62 -18.82 -41.31
C SER A 63 8.50 -19.85 -41.16
N ALA A 64 8.79 -21.11 -41.49
CA ALA A 64 7.84 -22.19 -41.29
C ALA A 64 7.68 -22.50 -39.78
N PRO A 65 6.50 -22.98 -39.34
CA PRO A 65 6.28 -23.43 -37.97
C PRO A 65 7.34 -24.46 -37.55
N LYS A 66 7.86 -24.31 -36.34
CA LYS A 66 8.90 -25.21 -35.81
C LYS A 66 8.24 -26.28 -34.94
N PRO A 67 8.34 -27.58 -35.29
CA PRO A 67 7.79 -28.64 -34.45
C PRO A 67 8.39 -28.63 -33.04
N GLY A 68 7.53 -28.70 -32.03
CA GLY A 68 7.95 -28.69 -30.62
C GLY A 68 8.33 -27.31 -30.09
N ALA A 69 8.07 -26.23 -30.83
CA ALA A 69 8.14 -24.88 -30.28
C ALA A 69 7.09 -24.70 -29.17
N SER A 70 7.43 -23.86 -28.19
CA SER A 70 6.53 -23.41 -27.13
C SER A 70 6.62 -21.89 -27.02
N MET A 71 5.52 -21.27 -26.65
CA MET A 71 5.40 -19.84 -26.41
C MET A 71 4.54 -19.67 -25.15
N SER A 72 5.01 -18.88 -24.19
CA SER A 72 4.19 -18.47 -23.04
C SER A 72 3.33 -17.27 -23.41
N ASP A 73 2.20 -17.05 -22.72
CA ASP A 73 1.36 -15.87 -22.94
C ASP A 73 2.14 -14.55 -22.83
N GLN A 74 3.16 -14.51 -21.96
CA GLN A 74 4.02 -13.33 -21.79
C GLN A 74 4.81 -12.93 -23.05
N GLN A 75 5.01 -13.90 -23.95
CA GLN A 75 5.76 -13.72 -25.21
C GLN A 75 4.87 -13.32 -26.38
N ASP A 76 3.55 -13.32 -26.19
CA ASP A 76 2.61 -12.92 -27.24
C ASP A 76 2.89 -11.49 -27.71
N THR A 77 2.63 -11.26 -28.99
CA THR A 77 2.58 -9.90 -29.51
C THR A 77 1.32 -9.22 -28.97
N PRO A 78 1.42 -8.11 -28.22
CA PRO A 78 0.24 -7.47 -27.65
C PRO A 78 -0.70 -6.94 -28.74
N ILE A 79 -1.98 -7.26 -28.63
CA ILE A 79 -3.03 -6.71 -29.50
C ILE A 79 -3.50 -5.35 -29.00
N GLU A 80 -3.83 -4.46 -29.92
CA GLU A 80 -4.20 -3.07 -29.63
C GLU A 80 -5.69 -2.90 -29.34
N SER A 81 -6.55 -3.85 -29.73
CA SER A 81 -7.99 -3.75 -29.54
C SER A 81 -8.72 -5.08 -29.76
N LEU A 82 -9.79 -5.29 -28.99
CA LEU A 82 -10.73 -6.39 -29.17
C LEU A 82 -11.88 -6.07 -30.14
N ASP A 83 -11.92 -4.86 -30.70
CA ASP A 83 -12.97 -4.45 -31.64
C ASP A 83 -13.02 -5.38 -32.85
N GLY A 84 -14.19 -6.00 -33.03
CA GLY A 84 -14.45 -7.06 -34.02
C GLY A 84 -14.91 -8.36 -33.35
N MET A 85 -14.50 -8.61 -32.11
CA MET A 85 -14.86 -9.83 -31.38
C MET A 85 -16.37 -9.95 -31.11
N GLN A 86 -17.11 -8.84 -31.06
CA GLN A 86 -18.56 -8.83 -30.83
C GLN A 86 -19.34 -9.60 -31.89
N TYR A 87 -18.78 -9.76 -33.10
CA TYR A 87 -19.41 -10.53 -34.17
C TYR A 87 -19.38 -12.05 -33.90
N LEU A 88 -18.52 -12.54 -33.01
CA LEU A 88 -18.49 -13.96 -32.63
C LEU A 88 -19.72 -14.37 -31.80
N GLN A 89 -20.52 -13.42 -31.30
CA GLN A 89 -21.86 -13.71 -30.77
C GLN A 89 -22.79 -14.35 -31.82
N LEU A 90 -22.47 -14.23 -33.11
CA LEU A 90 -23.23 -14.80 -34.22
C LEU A 90 -22.85 -16.26 -34.54
N LEU A 91 -21.86 -16.83 -33.84
CA LEU A 91 -21.56 -18.26 -33.93
C LEU A 91 -22.80 -19.10 -33.57
N PRO A 92 -22.88 -20.35 -34.04
CA PRO A 92 -23.93 -21.26 -33.59
C PRO A 92 -23.99 -21.34 -32.06
N ALA A 93 -25.18 -21.39 -31.49
CA ALA A 93 -25.40 -21.29 -30.04
C ALA A 93 -24.67 -22.34 -29.18
N LYS A 94 -24.24 -23.47 -29.77
CA LYS A 94 -23.48 -24.52 -29.08
C LYS A 94 -21.96 -24.38 -29.23
N THR A 95 -21.51 -23.48 -30.09
CA THR A 95 -20.08 -23.23 -30.28
C THR A 95 -19.58 -22.37 -29.14
N THR A 96 -18.49 -22.80 -28.49
CA THR A 96 -17.75 -21.99 -27.52
C THR A 96 -16.52 -21.37 -28.16
N VAL A 97 -16.09 -20.22 -27.64
CA VAL A 97 -14.84 -19.56 -28.03
C VAL A 97 -13.80 -19.82 -26.94
N LEU A 98 -12.65 -20.38 -27.30
CA LEU A 98 -11.47 -20.41 -26.44
C LEU A 98 -10.65 -19.16 -26.76
N PHE A 99 -10.67 -18.18 -25.88
CA PHE A 99 -10.03 -16.90 -26.11
C PHE A 99 -8.75 -16.78 -25.27
N GLN A 100 -7.64 -16.43 -25.93
CA GLN A 100 -6.34 -16.18 -25.31
C GLN A 100 -5.64 -15.06 -26.09
N ALA A 101 -5.25 -13.99 -25.39
CA ALA A 101 -4.46 -12.90 -25.96
C ALA A 101 -3.76 -12.06 -24.87
N LYS A 102 -2.65 -11.42 -25.25
CA LYS A 102 -2.05 -10.32 -24.50
C LYS A 102 -2.57 -8.96 -25.02
N LEU A 103 -3.10 -8.12 -24.14
CA LEU A 103 -3.62 -6.79 -24.48
C LEU A 103 -2.55 -5.74 -24.23
N ALA A 104 -2.32 -4.87 -25.22
CA ALA A 104 -1.38 -3.77 -25.09
C ALA A 104 -1.80 -2.79 -23.98
N SER A 105 -0.81 -2.13 -23.38
CA SER A 105 -0.99 -1.13 -22.32
C SER A 105 -0.44 0.25 -22.70
N ASP A 106 0.05 0.42 -23.94
CA ASP A 106 0.62 1.67 -24.39
C ASP A 106 -0.43 2.75 -24.71
N ALA A 107 0.00 3.95 -25.09
CA ALA A 107 -0.89 5.08 -25.35
C ALA A 107 -1.94 4.83 -26.46
N LYS A 108 -1.70 3.90 -27.39
CA LYS A 108 -2.62 3.55 -28.48
C LYS A 108 -3.62 2.47 -28.10
N ALA A 109 -3.31 1.67 -27.09
CA ALA A 109 -4.13 0.53 -26.69
C ALA A 109 -5.57 0.92 -26.40
N ASN A 110 -6.51 0.13 -26.91
CA ASN A 110 -7.91 0.13 -26.55
C ASN A 110 -8.18 -1.06 -25.64
N THR A 111 -8.20 -0.82 -24.34
CA THR A 111 -8.34 -1.85 -23.30
C THR A 111 -9.80 -2.24 -23.00
N ASP A 112 -10.76 -1.83 -23.84
CA ASP A 112 -12.19 -2.18 -23.68
C ASP A 112 -12.43 -3.67 -23.96
N LEU A 113 -12.91 -4.39 -22.94
CA LEU A 113 -13.27 -5.81 -23.00
C LEU A 113 -14.70 -6.05 -23.51
N ARG A 114 -15.55 -5.01 -23.58
CA ARG A 114 -16.96 -5.15 -24.00
C ARG A 114 -17.17 -5.75 -25.40
N PRO A 115 -16.23 -5.72 -26.36
CA PRO A 115 -16.36 -6.51 -27.58
C PRO A 115 -16.56 -8.01 -27.32
N LEU A 116 -16.16 -8.54 -26.16
CA LEU A 116 -16.40 -9.93 -25.77
C LEU A 116 -17.74 -10.15 -25.06
N ASP A 117 -18.49 -9.10 -24.72
CA ASP A 117 -19.79 -9.22 -24.03
C ASP A 117 -20.71 -10.17 -24.81
N GLY A 118 -21.30 -11.15 -24.12
CA GLY A 118 -22.24 -12.11 -24.71
C GLY A 118 -21.62 -13.17 -25.63
N VAL A 119 -20.33 -13.11 -25.96
CA VAL A 119 -19.63 -14.20 -26.66
C VAL A 119 -19.63 -15.43 -25.76
N ASN A 120 -20.03 -16.60 -26.27
CA ASN A 120 -20.09 -17.83 -25.48
C ASN A 120 -18.69 -18.39 -25.23
N LEU A 121 -18.07 -18.05 -24.09
CA LEU A 121 -16.70 -18.42 -23.78
C LEU A 121 -16.61 -19.85 -23.22
N GLY A 122 -15.65 -20.62 -23.73
CA GLY A 122 -15.21 -21.91 -23.18
C GLY A 122 -13.90 -21.79 -22.38
N SER A 123 -13.09 -20.79 -22.68
CA SER A 123 -12.00 -20.29 -21.84
C SER A 123 -11.85 -18.79 -22.06
N PHE A 124 -11.31 -18.11 -21.06
CA PHE A 124 -10.90 -16.72 -21.17
C PHE A 124 -9.54 -16.56 -20.50
N THR A 125 -8.53 -16.32 -21.34
CA THR A 125 -7.19 -15.93 -20.92
C THR A 125 -6.92 -14.54 -21.46
N ILE A 126 -6.61 -13.62 -20.54
CA ILE A 126 -6.10 -12.31 -20.92
C ILE A 126 -4.84 -12.04 -20.10
N GLU A 127 -3.80 -11.63 -20.80
CA GLU A 127 -2.64 -11.00 -20.20
C GLU A 127 -2.71 -9.49 -20.43
N GLY A 128 -2.38 -8.69 -19.43
CA GLY A 128 -2.30 -7.24 -19.61
C GLY A 128 -1.99 -6.49 -18.34
N ASN A 129 -2.04 -5.17 -18.42
CA ASN A 129 -1.88 -4.32 -17.26
C ASN A 129 -3.22 -4.11 -16.56
N PHE A 130 -3.33 -4.51 -15.30
CA PHE A 130 -4.50 -4.32 -14.46
C PHE A 130 -4.29 -3.21 -13.43
N SER A 131 -3.06 -3.06 -12.91
CA SER A 131 -2.82 -2.31 -11.67
C SER A 131 -1.68 -1.29 -11.71
N ASP A 132 -0.88 -1.22 -12.78
CA ASP A 132 0.16 -0.19 -12.92
C ASP A 132 -0.42 1.08 -13.57
N PRO A 133 -0.60 2.18 -12.82
CA PRO A 133 -1.22 3.39 -13.33
C PRO A 133 -0.31 4.18 -14.30
N SER A 134 0.94 3.77 -14.48
CA SER A 134 1.88 4.38 -15.43
C SER A 134 1.58 3.98 -16.89
N ALA A 135 0.80 2.92 -17.10
CA ALA A 135 0.35 2.44 -18.40
C ALA A 135 -1.19 2.36 -18.44
N LYS A 136 -1.77 2.10 -19.62
CA LYS A 136 -3.24 1.90 -19.73
C LYS A 136 -3.63 0.61 -19.03
N GLU A 137 -4.61 0.72 -18.15
CA GLU A 137 -5.15 -0.41 -17.39
C GLU A 137 -6.38 -1.02 -18.09
N ILE A 138 -6.57 -2.31 -17.89
CA ILE A 138 -7.81 -3.03 -18.15
C ILE A 138 -8.79 -2.68 -17.05
N ASP A 139 -9.95 -2.13 -17.43
CA ASP A 139 -11.02 -1.83 -16.48
C ASP A 139 -11.74 -3.12 -16.05
N ILE A 140 -11.34 -3.63 -14.87
CA ILE A 140 -11.83 -4.88 -14.29
C ILE A 140 -13.36 -4.92 -14.07
N SER A 141 -14.05 -3.77 -14.06
CA SER A 141 -15.51 -3.77 -13.95
C SER A 141 -16.20 -4.41 -15.16
N GLN A 142 -15.54 -4.43 -16.31
CA GLN A 142 -16.04 -4.97 -17.58
C GLN A 142 -16.05 -6.51 -17.58
N LEU A 143 -15.27 -7.16 -16.72
CA LEU A 143 -15.21 -8.62 -16.60
C LEU A 143 -16.58 -9.23 -16.24
N SER A 144 -17.43 -8.48 -15.53
CA SER A 144 -18.79 -8.89 -15.18
C SER A 144 -19.73 -9.08 -16.39
N GLY A 145 -19.39 -8.48 -17.54
CA GLY A 145 -20.14 -8.58 -18.80
C GLY A 145 -19.86 -9.85 -19.62
N LEU A 146 -18.78 -10.56 -19.29
CA LEU A 146 -18.37 -11.77 -20.00
C LEU A 146 -19.36 -12.92 -19.79
N ASN A 147 -19.67 -13.64 -20.87
CA ASN A 147 -20.49 -14.85 -20.79
C ASN A 147 -19.60 -16.09 -20.59
N THR A 148 -19.35 -16.40 -19.32
CA THR A 148 -18.50 -17.51 -18.88
C THR A 148 -19.29 -18.76 -18.47
N SER A 149 -20.57 -18.89 -18.86
CA SER A 149 -21.43 -20.01 -18.42
C SER A 149 -20.96 -21.40 -18.87
N ASN A 150 -20.11 -21.48 -19.89
CA ASN A 150 -19.51 -22.73 -20.37
C ASN A 150 -17.98 -22.75 -20.21
N ALA A 151 -17.42 -21.76 -19.50
CA ALA A 151 -15.97 -21.63 -19.37
C ALA A 151 -15.43 -22.50 -18.24
N THR A 152 -14.23 -23.06 -18.42
CA THR A 152 -13.51 -23.81 -17.37
C THR A 152 -12.12 -23.25 -17.06
N LEU A 153 -11.66 -22.25 -17.82
CA LEU A 153 -10.42 -21.53 -17.55
C LEU A 153 -10.71 -20.03 -17.53
N TYR A 154 -10.24 -19.35 -16.48
CA TYR A 154 -10.36 -17.91 -16.28
C TYR A 154 -9.03 -17.35 -15.77
N GLU A 155 -8.25 -16.79 -16.68
CA GLU A 155 -6.89 -16.32 -16.43
C GLU A 155 -6.83 -14.80 -16.61
N LEU A 156 -6.33 -14.13 -15.56
CA LEU A 156 -6.19 -12.68 -15.41
C LEU A 156 -4.74 -12.36 -15.01
N ASN A 157 -3.81 -12.62 -15.93
CA ASN A 157 -2.38 -12.50 -15.66
C ASN A 157 -1.87 -11.09 -15.97
N GLY A 158 -0.99 -10.58 -15.11
CA GLY A 158 -0.26 -9.33 -15.36
C GLY A 158 0.72 -9.44 -16.53
N ASP A 159 1.02 -8.32 -17.19
CA ASP A 159 2.10 -8.19 -18.17
C ASP A 159 3.43 -7.82 -17.48
N SER A 160 4.35 -8.78 -17.39
CA SER A 160 5.66 -8.59 -16.75
C SER A 160 6.55 -7.55 -17.43
N THR A 161 6.24 -7.16 -18.67
CA THR A 161 6.97 -6.10 -19.39
C THR A 161 6.57 -4.69 -18.96
N VAL A 162 5.41 -4.55 -18.29
CA VAL A 162 4.94 -3.31 -17.66
C VAL A 162 5.54 -3.22 -16.26
N ALA A 163 5.21 -4.19 -15.41
CA ALA A 163 5.75 -4.35 -14.06
C ALA A 163 5.61 -5.82 -13.62
N ALA A 164 6.44 -6.24 -12.66
CA ALA A 164 6.41 -7.63 -12.13
C ALA A 164 5.09 -7.98 -11.42
N ASN A 165 4.34 -6.96 -10.97
CA ASN A 165 3.08 -7.04 -10.24
C ASN A 165 1.94 -6.32 -10.96
N SER A 166 2.00 -6.19 -12.30
CA SER A 166 0.99 -5.49 -13.10
C SER A 166 -0.37 -6.22 -13.20
N GLY A 167 -0.48 -7.43 -12.67
CA GLY A 167 -1.72 -8.18 -12.48
C GLY A 167 -2.60 -7.58 -11.38
N LEU A 168 -3.64 -8.30 -10.96
CA LEU A 168 -4.56 -7.79 -9.94
C LEU A 168 -3.84 -7.45 -8.63
N ASN A 169 -4.27 -6.38 -7.96
CA ASN A 169 -3.93 -6.09 -6.56
C ASN A 169 -5.09 -6.44 -5.60
N ASN A 170 -4.91 -6.24 -4.28
CA ASN A 170 -5.96 -6.53 -3.28
C ASN A 170 -7.30 -5.82 -3.54
N GLN A 171 -7.26 -4.54 -3.93
CA GLN A 171 -8.48 -3.76 -4.17
C GLN A 171 -9.24 -4.30 -5.39
N GLU A 172 -8.51 -4.58 -6.46
CA GLU A 172 -9.06 -5.13 -7.69
C GLU A 172 -9.59 -6.55 -7.50
N LEU A 173 -8.86 -7.40 -6.76
CA LEU A 173 -9.31 -8.73 -6.42
C LEU A 173 -10.65 -8.67 -5.67
N ALA A 174 -10.75 -7.83 -4.64
CA ALA A 174 -11.99 -7.66 -3.88
C ALA A 174 -13.15 -7.18 -4.77
N GLN A 175 -12.87 -6.31 -5.76
CA GLN A 175 -13.87 -5.83 -6.70
C GLN A 175 -14.33 -6.92 -7.69
N VAL A 176 -13.42 -7.74 -8.20
CA VAL A 176 -13.73 -8.77 -9.21
C VAL A 176 -14.16 -10.11 -8.60
N ALA A 177 -13.90 -10.34 -7.31
CA ALA A 177 -14.22 -11.59 -6.61
C ALA A 177 -15.64 -12.13 -6.86
N PRO A 178 -16.73 -11.33 -6.83
CA PRO A 178 -18.06 -11.83 -7.15
C PRO A 178 -18.19 -12.42 -8.56
N THR A 179 -17.45 -11.88 -9.53
CA THR A 179 -17.39 -12.39 -10.91
C THR A 179 -16.63 -13.71 -10.97
N ILE A 180 -15.50 -13.82 -10.27
CA ILE A 180 -14.68 -15.05 -10.20
C ILE A 180 -15.46 -16.18 -9.50
N ILE A 181 -16.13 -15.88 -8.38
CA ILE A 181 -16.97 -16.85 -7.67
C ILE A 181 -18.13 -17.34 -8.56
N LYS A 182 -18.76 -16.44 -9.31
CA LYS A 182 -19.80 -16.82 -10.28
C LYS A 182 -19.26 -17.71 -11.40
N PHE A 183 -18.02 -17.50 -11.85
CA PHE A 183 -17.36 -18.40 -12.79
C PHE A 183 -17.14 -19.79 -12.19
N ALA A 184 -16.62 -19.86 -10.96
CA ALA A 184 -16.41 -21.12 -10.23
C ALA A 184 -17.73 -21.91 -10.02
N ASP A 185 -18.85 -21.21 -9.85
CA ASP A 185 -20.19 -21.81 -9.68
C ASP A 185 -21.03 -21.85 -10.99
N ASN A 186 -20.40 -21.82 -12.17
CA ASN A 186 -21.13 -21.80 -13.44
C ASN A 186 -21.74 -23.18 -13.84
N GLY A 187 -21.63 -24.19 -12.99
CA GLY A 187 -22.13 -25.55 -13.22
C GLY A 187 -21.20 -26.48 -14.01
N GLN A 188 -20.03 -25.99 -14.46
CA GLN A 188 -18.98 -26.83 -15.05
C GLN A 188 -18.11 -27.52 -13.98
N SER A 189 -17.13 -28.31 -14.40
CA SER A 189 -16.19 -29.05 -13.55
C SER A 189 -14.75 -28.70 -13.91
N TYR A 190 -13.82 -28.85 -12.96
CA TYR A 190 -12.37 -28.69 -13.16
C TYR A 190 -12.00 -27.26 -13.59
N HIS A 191 -12.50 -26.28 -12.85
CA HIS A 191 -12.20 -24.88 -13.12
C HIS A 191 -10.76 -24.57 -12.77
N THR A 192 -10.12 -23.73 -13.60
CA THR A 192 -8.85 -23.10 -13.28
C THR A 192 -9.03 -21.59 -13.28
N ILE A 193 -8.57 -20.96 -12.21
CA ILE A 193 -8.48 -19.50 -12.05
C ILE A 193 -6.99 -19.18 -11.92
N GLU A 194 -6.46 -18.40 -12.84
CA GLU A 194 -5.06 -17.96 -12.81
C GLU A 194 -4.98 -16.46 -12.60
N LEU A 195 -4.20 -16.06 -11.59
CA LEU A 195 -4.02 -14.70 -11.10
C LEU A 195 -2.52 -14.40 -10.97
N GLY A 196 -1.75 -14.75 -11.99
CA GLY A 196 -0.30 -14.60 -12.01
C GLY A 196 0.18 -13.17 -12.24
N TYR A 197 1.44 -12.92 -11.93
CA TYR A 197 2.07 -11.59 -12.01
C TYR A 197 1.28 -10.52 -11.22
N SER A 198 0.62 -10.96 -10.15
CA SER A 198 -0.26 -10.15 -9.30
C SER A 198 0.51 -9.43 -8.18
N GLY A 199 -0.18 -8.52 -7.49
CA GLY A 199 0.26 -7.92 -6.23
C GLY A 199 -0.78 -8.17 -5.13
N ILE A 200 -1.15 -9.44 -4.91
CA ILE A 200 -2.19 -9.85 -3.96
C ILE A 200 -1.55 -10.37 -2.67
N SER A 201 -1.81 -9.72 -1.56
CA SER A 201 -1.43 -10.19 -0.22
C SER A 201 -2.62 -10.77 0.56
N ASP A 202 -3.85 -10.63 0.06
CA ASP A 202 -5.06 -11.15 0.71
C ASP A 202 -5.98 -11.82 -0.31
N PHE A 203 -5.97 -13.15 -0.33
CA PHE A 203 -6.82 -13.98 -1.21
C PHE A 203 -8.19 -14.30 -0.60
N SER A 204 -8.46 -13.90 0.66
CA SER A 204 -9.73 -14.16 1.34
C SER A 204 -10.99 -13.58 0.63
N PRO A 205 -10.93 -12.54 -0.23
CA PRO A 205 -12.10 -12.15 -1.01
C PRO A 205 -12.65 -13.24 -1.93
N LEU A 206 -11.82 -14.24 -2.29
CA LEU A 206 -12.24 -15.39 -3.08
C LEU A 206 -12.92 -16.49 -2.27
N GLN A 207 -13.05 -16.33 -0.95
CA GLN A 207 -13.81 -17.26 -0.12
C GLN A 207 -15.21 -17.47 -0.73
N GLY A 208 -15.56 -18.72 -1.04
CA GLY A 208 -16.76 -19.07 -1.79
C GLY A 208 -16.49 -19.79 -3.11
N VAL A 209 -15.28 -19.68 -3.67
CA VAL A 209 -14.86 -20.55 -4.79
C VAL A 209 -14.86 -22.04 -4.41
N GLU A 210 -14.81 -22.37 -3.11
CA GLU A 210 -14.86 -23.74 -2.61
C GLU A 210 -16.27 -24.36 -2.56
N SER A 211 -17.32 -23.61 -2.91
CA SER A 211 -18.70 -24.06 -2.76
C SER A 211 -19.21 -25.03 -3.85
N GLY A 212 -18.38 -25.34 -4.85
CA GLY A 212 -18.76 -26.10 -6.05
C GLY A 212 -17.95 -27.37 -6.35
N GLN A 213 -17.72 -27.61 -7.65
CA GLN A 213 -16.86 -28.68 -8.17
C GLN A 213 -15.37 -28.35 -7.97
N SER A 214 -14.43 -29.23 -8.31
CA SER A 214 -13.01 -28.96 -8.13
C SER A 214 -12.56 -27.69 -8.86
N VAL A 215 -11.97 -26.75 -8.12
CA VAL A 215 -11.40 -25.48 -8.61
C VAL A 215 -9.90 -25.46 -8.30
N SER A 216 -9.08 -24.99 -9.23
CA SER A 216 -7.67 -24.67 -9.00
C SER A 216 -7.53 -23.15 -9.04
N VAL A 217 -7.07 -22.54 -7.95
CA VAL A 217 -6.72 -21.12 -7.89
C VAL A 217 -5.20 -21.03 -7.88
N ILE A 218 -4.62 -20.38 -8.88
CA ILE A 218 -3.18 -20.36 -9.14
C ILE A 218 -2.72 -18.90 -9.20
N ALA A 219 -1.79 -18.49 -8.34
CA ALA A 219 -1.20 -17.15 -8.29
C ALA A 219 0.34 -17.24 -8.33
N VAL A 220 0.87 -17.58 -9.50
CA VAL A 220 2.32 -17.72 -9.72
C VAL A 220 2.93 -16.38 -10.10
N SER A 221 4.16 -16.11 -9.68
CA SER A 221 4.82 -14.81 -9.86
C SER A 221 4.08 -13.67 -9.14
N ASN A 222 3.40 -13.98 -8.03
CA ASN A 222 2.80 -12.96 -7.17
C ASN A 222 3.93 -12.14 -6.52
N THR A 223 4.01 -10.85 -6.82
CA THR A 223 5.10 -9.97 -6.40
C THR A 223 4.55 -8.86 -5.52
N LEU A 224 4.97 -8.86 -4.25
CA LEU A 224 4.59 -7.85 -3.27
C LEU A 224 5.73 -6.84 -3.09
N THR A 225 5.36 -5.58 -2.87
CA THR A 225 6.32 -4.52 -2.60
C THR A 225 5.93 -3.82 -1.30
N ASP A 226 6.82 -3.86 -0.32
CA ASP A 226 6.71 -3.06 0.89
C ASP A 226 7.71 -1.91 0.80
N SER A 227 7.16 -0.70 0.75
CA SER A 227 7.96 0.54 0.69
C SER A 227 8.76 0.83 1.97
N THR A 228 8.52 0.07 3.05
CA THR A 228 9.22 0.23 4.32
C THR A 228 10.65 -0.30 4.18
N PRO A 229 11.67 0.56 4.31
CA PRO A 229 13.04 0.13 4.18
C PRO A 229 13.48 -0.72 5.36
N ILE A 230 14.35 -1.68 5.10
CA ILE A 230 15.09 -2.41 6.11
C ILE A 230 16.53 -1.90 6.20
N TYR A 231 17.01 -1.73 7.43
CA TYR A 231 18.43 -1.45 7.66
C TYR A 231 19.25 -2.74 7.62
N ALA A 232 20.42 -2.66 7.01
CA ALA A 232 21.40 -3.74 6.99
C ALA A 232 22.79 -3.21 7.35
N VAL A 233 23.60 -4.03 8.01
CA VAL A 233 25.01 -3.73 8.28
C VAL A 233 25.86 -4.61 7.38
N THR A 234 26.76 -4.00 6.60
CA THR A 234 27.61 -4.71 5.65
C THR A 234 28.37 -5.85 6.33
N GLY A 235 28.21 -7.08 5.80
CA GLY A 235 28.87 -8.27 6.34
C GLY A 235 28.26 -8.83 7.63
N GLN A 236 27.05 -8.40 8.00
CA GLN A 236 26.26 -8.96 9.10
C GLN A 236 24.95 -9.55 8.56
N PRO A 237 24.32 -10.51 9.26
CA PRO A 237 23.00 -11.02 8.90
C PRO A 237 21.94 -9.91 8.90
N ILE A 238 20.95 -10.04 8.01
CA ILE A 238 19.74 -9.19 8.00
C ILE A 238 18.62 -9.97 8.68
N MET A 239 18.10 -9.44 9.78
CA MET A 239 16.93 -9.95 10.49
C MET A 239 15.70 -9.11 10.19
N PHE A 240 14.58 -9.74 9.87
CA PHE A 240 13.36 -9.05 9.46
C PHE A 240 12.09 -9.84 9.77
N THR A 241 10.95 -9.19 9.57
CA THR A 241 9.63 -9.80 9.67
C THR A 241 8.90 -9.57 8.36
N ALA A 242 8.38 -10.64 7.77
CA ALA A 242 7.56 -10.56 6.58
C ALA A 242 6.16 -10.00 6.94
N PRO A 243 5.58 -9.13 6.10
CA PRO A 243 4.16 -8.88 6.07
C PRO A 243 3.34 -10.17 5.95
N LYS A 244 2.10 -10.13 6.41
CA LYS A 244 1.19 -11.26 6.28
C LYS A 244 0.75 -11.44 4.83
N VAL A 245 0.63 -12.69 4.42
CA VAL A 245 -0.01 -13.07 3.16
C VAL A 245 -1.13 -14.05 3.51
N LEU A 246 -2.37 -13.71 3.16
CA LEU A 246 -3.54 -14.49 3.56
C LEU A 246 -4.01 -15.39 2.42
N ASP A 247 -4.18 -16.67 2.71
CA ASP A 247 -4.81 -17.64 1.79
C ASP A 247 -6.34 -17.44 1.68
N LEU A 248 -7.00 -18.35 0.97
CA LEU A 248 -8.47 -18.33 0.77
C LEU A 248 -9.28 -18.36 2.08
N ASP A 249 -8.76 -18.95 3.15
CA ASP A 249 -9.40 -19.02 4.48
C ASP A 249 -9.05 -17.81 5.37
N GLY A 250 -8.21 -16.89 4.88
CA GLY A 250 -7.65 -15.81 5.69
C GLY A 250 -6.51 -16.25 6.61
N LYS A 251 -5.94 -17.45 6.39
CA LYS A 251 -4.81 -17.96 7.16
C LYS A 251 -3.52 -17.37 6.59
N ASP A 252 -2.64 -16.96 7.50
CA ASP A 252 -1.30 -16.50 7.14
C ASP A 252 -0.44 -17.63 6.56
N ILE A 253 0.17 -17.35 5.41
CA ILE A 253 1.07 -18.24 4.68
C ILE A 253 2.48 -17.65 4.50
N ALA A 254 2.73 -16.43 5.02
CA ALA A 254 4.04 -15.80 4.94
C ALA A 254 5.10 -16.58 5.72
N ASP A 255 4.75 -17.20 6.86
CA ASP A 255 5.61 -18.05 7.72
C ASP A 255 6.20 -19.31 7.04
N SER A 256 6.13 -19.43 5.71
CA SER A 256 6.64 -20.55 4.91
C SER A 256 7.80 -20.18 3.98
N TYR A 257 8.33 -18.96 4.04
CA TYR A 257 9.42 -18.54 3.15
C TYR A 257 10.78 -19.16 3.49
N HIS A 258 11.52 -19.56 2.46
CA HIS A 258 12.82 -20.24 2.57
C HIS A 258 13.86 -19.76 1.54
N TYR A 259 13.49 -18.79 0.70
CA TYR A 259 14.33 -18.30 -0.37
C TYR A 259 14.52 -16.78 -0.34
N SER A 260 15.72 -16.31 -0.70
CA SER A 260 16.00 -14.91 -1.01
C SER A 260 16.94 -14.79 -2.20
N SER A 261 16.64 -13.87 -3.10
CA SER A 261 17.54 -13.57 -4.24
C SER A 261 18.55 -12.46 -3.92
N SER A 262 18.50 -11.86 -2.73
CA SER A 262 19.39 -10.76 -2.31
C SER A 262 20.75 -11.24 -1.77
N VAL A 263 21.31 -12.28 -2.40
CA VAL A 263 22.64 -12.85 -2.13
C VAL A 263 23.48 -12.82 -3.41
N PRO A 264 24.82 -12.92 -3.32
CA PRO A 264 25.65 -13.07 -4.51
C PRO A 264 25.22 -14.27 -5.36
N THR A 265 25.35 -14.18 -6.69
CA THR A 265 24.93 -15.26 -7.61
C THR A 265 25.58 -16.61 -7.31
N THR A 266 26.79 -16.62 -6.75
CA THR A 266 27.49 -17.84 -6.32
C THR A 266 26.85 -18.54 -5.12
N ASP A 267 26.08 -17.80 -4.34
CA ASP A 267 25.43 -18.25 -3.10
C ASP A 267 23.92 -18.44 -3.28
N LEU A 268 23.39 -18.16 -4.48
CA LEU A 268 22.00 -18.36 -4.84
C LEU A 268 21.65 -19.85 -4.88
N LYS A 269 20.78 -20.27 -3.98
CA LYS A 269 20.28 -21.65 -3.85
C LYS A 269 18.96 -21.63 -3.10
N ASN A 270 18.19 -22.70 -3.24
CA ASN A 270 17.06 -22.93 -2.35
C ASN A 270 17.53 -23.07 -0.89
N ASP A 271 16.64 -22.79 0.07
CA ASP A 271 16.91 -22.80 1.52
C ASP A 271 18.05 -21.85 1.96
N ASN A 272 18.23 -20.73 1.27
CA ASN A 272 19.20 -19.71 1.66
C ASN A 272 18.63 -18.62 2.60
N LEU A 273 17.34 -18.70 2.94
CA LEU A 273 16.70 -17.86 3.96
C LEU A 273 16.34 -18.70 5.18
N THR A 274 16.76 -18.26 6.37
CA THR A 274 16.42 -18.95 7.62
C THR A 274 15.08 -18.44 8.14
N ASN A 275 14.10 -19.33 8.26
CA ASN A 275 12.83 -19.07 8.93
C ASN A 275 12.97 -19.29 10.45
N ASN A 276 12.74 -18.24 11.23
CA ASN A 276 12.80 -18.26 12.70
C ASN A 276 11.43 -18.52 13.35
N GLY A 277 10.36 -18.64 12.56
CA GLY A 277 8.96 -18.74 12.96
C GLY A 277 8.30 -17.38 13.23
N ASN A 278 6.97 -17.35 13.18
CA ASN A 278 6.15 -16.13 13.34
C ASN A 278 6.55 -15.03 12.34
N ASP A 279 6.71 -15.42 11.07
CA ASP A 279 7.06 -14.53 9.96
C ASP A 279 8.43 -13.86 10.13
N SER A 280 9.27 -14.33 11.05
CA SER A 280 10.60 -13.77 11.28
C SER A 280 11.66 -14.53 10.48
N TYR A 281 12.55 -13.78 9.84
CA TYR A 281 13.57 -14.33 8.96
C TYR A 281 14.97 -13.80 9.25
N THR A 282 15.97 -14.61 8.94
CA THR A 282 17.38 -14.24 8.94
C THR A 282 17.99 -14.57 7.58
N LEU A 283 18.53 -13.56 6.90
CA LEU A 283 19.35 -13.73 5.70
C LEU A 283 20.83 -13.56 6.06
N THR A 284 21.63 -14.59 5.86
CA THR A 284 23.10 -14.51 5.95
C THR A 284 23.69 -14.26 4.58
N ASP A 285 24.91 -13.72 4.54
CA ASP A 285 25.68 -13.52 3.30
C ASP A 285 24.94 -12.68 2.24
N ALA A 286 24.12 -11.73 2.69
CA ALA A 286 23.41 -10.79 1.82
C ALA A 286 24.41 -9.99 0.96
N ASP A 287 24.07 -9.77 -0.32
CA ASP A 287 24.91 -8.97 -1.22
C ASP A 287 24.90 -7.50 -0.77
N PRO A 288 26.06 -6.92 -0.38
CA PRO A 288 26.12 -5.53 0.07
C PRO A 288 25.81 -4.51 -1.03
N ASN A 289 25.66 -4.94 -2.29
CA ASN A 289 25.23 -4.10 -3.40
C ASN A 289 23.72 -4.22 -3.69
N ALA A 290 23.02 -5.14 -3.03
CA ALA A 290 21.58 -5.29 -3.17
C ALA A 290 20.89 -4.00 -2.71
N LYS A 291 20.01 -3.47 -3.56
CA LYS A 291 19.20 -2.27 -3.23
C LYS A 291 17.89 -2.64 -2.55
N GLU A 292 17.47 -3.89 -2.72
CA GLU A 292 16.23 -4.45 -2.24
C GLU A 292 16.49 -5.82 -1.62
N LEU A 293 15.76 -6.12 -0.57
CA LEU A 293 15.65 -7.43 0.05
C LEU A 293 14.49 -8.13 -0.63
N ASN A 294 14.81 -9.12 -1.47
CA ASN A 294 13.86 -9.92 -2.21
C ASN A 294 13.81 -11.32 -1.59
N TYR A 295 12.65 -11.73 -1.09
CA TYR A 295 12.50 -12.98 -0.34
C TYR A 295 11.13 -13.60 -0.57
N GLY A 296 10.99 -14.90 -0.32
CA GLY A 296 9.74 -15.60 -0.53
C GLY A 296 9.92 -17.05 -0.92
N GLN A 297 9.20 -17.45 -1.97
CA GLN A 297 9.18 -18.78 -2.56
C GLN A 297 9.94 -18.79 -3.89
N ILE A 298 10.78 -19.82 -4.09
CA ILE A 298 11.60 -19.94 -5.30
C ILE A 298 10.79 -20.37 -6.54
N GLY A 299 9.57 -20.88 -6.35
CA GLY A 299 8.68 -21.38 -7.39
C GLY A 299 9.25 -22.58 -8.13
N PHE A 300 8.84 -22.75 -9.38
CA PHE A 300 9.22 -23.90 -10.23
C PHE A 300 10.69 -23.97 -10.65
N ALA A 301 11.53 -23.02 -10.21
CA ALA A 301 12.98 -23.13 -10.36
C ALA A 301 13.57 -24.26 -9.49
N ASP A 302 12.84 -24.69 -8.45
CA ASP A 302 13.11 -25.91 -7.68
C ASP A 302 11.80 -26.67 -7.41
N TYR A 303 11.86 -28.00 -7.28
CA TYR A 303 10.68 -28.86 -7.09
C TYR A 303 10.64 -29.48 -5.69
N THR A 304 11.09 -28.73 -4.69
CA THR A 304 10.99 -29.10 -3.28
C THR A 304 9.58 -28.80 -2.73
N PRO A 305 9.13 -29.48 -1.66
CA PRO A 305 7.79 -29.25 -1.11
C PRO A 305 7.49 -27.84 -0.61
N ASP A 306 8.52 -27.02 -0.38
CA ASP A 306 8.48 -25.64 0.10
C ASP A 306 8.76 -24.61 -0.99
N SER A 307 8.92 -25.04 -2.26
CA SER A 307 9.20 -24.10 -3.34
C SER A 307 8.01 -23.21 -3.70
N LEU A 308 6.80 -23.57 -3.24
CA LEU A 308 5.56 -22.84 -3.46
C LEU A 308 4.53 -23.16 -2.37
N THR A 309 3.52 -22.30 -2.19
CA THR A 309 2.35 -22.63 -1.37
C THR A 309 1.45 -23.56 -2.15
N TYR A 310 1.20 -24.76 -1.62
CA TYR A 310 0.22 -25.70 -2.16
C TYR A 310 -0.72 -26.17 -1.06
N GLU A 311 -1.99 -25.79 -1.13
CA GLU A 311 -3.00 -26.20 -0.15
C GLU A 311 -4.23 -26.81 -0.83
N ASN A 312 -4.84 -27.81 -0.18
CA ASN A 312 -6.15 -28.33 -0.58
C ASN A 312 -7.20 -27.85 0.43
N LYS A 313 -8.16 -27.06 -0.04
CA LYS A 313 -9.27 -26.48 0.72
C LYS A 313 -10.59 -27.10 0.25
N GLY A 314 -11.00 -28.18 0.91
CA GLY A 314 -12.16 -28.97 0.45
C GLY A 314 -11.89 -29.61 -0.92
N THR A 315 -12.63 -29.19 -1.95
CA THR A 315 -12.44 -29.60 -3.35
C THR A 315 -11.54 -28.66 -4.16
N THR A 316 -11.12 -27.55 -3.55
CA THR A 316 -10.30 -26.50 -4.18
C THR A 316 -8.83 -26.74 -3.91
N THR A 317 -7.99 -26.55 -4.91
CA THR A 317 -6.54 -26.45 -4.77
C THR A 317 -6.14 -24.99 -4.87
N PHE A 318 -5.32 -24.53 -3.95
CA PHE A 318 -4.71 -23.20 -3.95
C PHE A 318 -3.21 -23.33 -4.12
N GLU A 319 -2.69 -22.67 -5.16
CA GLU A 319 -1.29 -22.64 -5.50
C GLU A 319 -0.82 -21.19 -5.59
N ALA A 320 0.27 -20.84 -4.92
CA ALA A 320 0.86 -19.52 -5.02
C ALA A 320 2.39 -19.58 -4.99
N VAL A 321 3.03 -18.71 -5.77
CA VAL A 321 4.47 -18.43 -5.69
C VAL A 321 4.61 -16.95 -5.40
N THR A 322 4.89 -16.63 -4.14
CA THR A 322 4.98 -15.23 -3.68
C THR A 322 6.42 -14.82 -3.42
N MET A 323 6.81 -13.68 -3.98
CA MET A 323 8.05 -12.96 -3.68
C MET A 323 7.72 -11.57 -3.15
N GLU A 324 8.39 -11.18 -2.08
CA GLU A 324 8.30 -9.87 -1.47
C GLU A 324 9.57 -9.07 -1.71
N SER A 325 9.44 -7.75 -1.84
CA SER A 325 10.54 -6.82 -2.03
C SER A 325 10.46 -5.63 -1.08
N GLN A 326 11.56 -5.34 -0.39
CA GLN A 326 11.73 -4.19 0.52
C GLN A 326 13.02 -3.43 0.21
N PRO A 327 13.03 -2.08 0.21
CA PRO A 327 14.27 -1.33 0.06
C PRO A 327 15.29 -1.62 1.17
N ILE A 328 16.57 -1.71 0.84
CA ILE A 328 17.66 -1.86 1.84
C ILE A 328 18.39 -0.53 2.03
N ILE A 329 18.61 -0.16 3.29
CA ILE A 329 19.53 0.92 3.68
C ILE A 329 20.77 0.29 4.31
N TRP A 330 21.87 0.31 3.55
CA TRP A 330 23.16 -0.21 4.02
C TRP A 330 23.90 0.76 4.93
N GLN A 331 24.42 0.21 6.01
CA GLN A 331 25.35 0.85 6.93
C GLN A 331 26.70 0.11 6.88
N ALA A 332 27.80 0.86 6.90
CA ALA A 332 29.13 0.26 7.06
C ALA A 332 29.32 -0.36 8.45
N HIS A 333 28.68 0.25 9.46
CA HIS A 333 28.76 -0.09 10.88
C HIS A 333 27.39 0.13 11.54
N PRO A 334 27.01 -0.63 12.57
CA PRO A 334 25.83 -0.27 13.36
C PRO A 334 26.12 1.01 14.14
N THR A 335 25.09 1.83 14.39
CA THR A 335 25.28 3.18 14.97
C THR A 335 24.35 3.47 16.13
N VAL A 336 24.84 4.30 17.05
CA VAL A 336 24.05 4.95 18.11
C VAL A 336 24.29 6.44 18.02
N THR A 337 23.23 7.23 17.85
CA THR A 337 23.28 8.68 17.87
C THR A 337 22.79 9.21 19.20
N ILE A 338 23.56 10.08 19.84
CA ILE A 338 23.15 10.81 21.03
C ILE A 338 22.50 12.11 20.60
N ASP A 339 21.26 12.32 21.05
CA ASP A 339 20.58 13.60 20.96
C ASP A 339 20.68 14.31 22.31
N TYR A 340 21.32 15.48 22.32
CA TYR A 340 21.54 16.25 23.53
C TYR A 340 20.41 17.27 23.69
N LEU A 341 19.53 17.05 24.66
CA LEU A 341 18.29 17.81 24.86
C LEU A 341 18.34 18.66 26.13
N ASP A 342 17.58 19.74 26.16
CA ASP A 342 17.32 20.56 27.35
C ASP A 342 16.16 19.97 28.19
N PRO A 343 15.86 20.52 29.39
CA PRO A 343 14.78 19.99 30.24
C PRO A 343 13.37 20.13 29.65
N ALA A 344 13.19 20.92 28.59
CA ALA A 344 11.95 21.05 27.85
C ALA A 344 11.88 20.08 26.65
N GLY A 345 12.88 19.21 26.48
CA GLY A 345 12.98 18.26 25.37
C GLY A 345 13.40 18.90 24.05
N GLN A 346 13.92 20.13 24.07
CA GLN A 346 14.42 20.80 22.87
C GLN A 346 15.91 20.51 22.66
N PRO A 347 16.41 20.45 21.42
CA PRO A 347 17.83 20.22 21.19
C PRO A 347 18.69 21.33 21.80
N VAL A 348 19.73 20.93 22.53
CA VAL A 348 20.85 21.83 22.83
C VAL A 348 21.53 22.16 21.52
N LEU A 349 21.83 23.45 21.29
CA LEU A 349 22.39 23.90 20.02
C LEU A 349 23.91 24.08 20.09
N ASN A 350 24.57 23.75 18.99
CA ASN A 350 25.94 24.14 18.70
C ASN A 350 26.03 25.67 18.54
N ALA A 351 27.25 26.22 18.54
CA ALA A 351 27.49 27.65 18.38
C ALA A 351 27.00 28.22 17.03
N ASP A 352 26.84 27.36 16.03
CA ASP A 352 26.29 27.71 14.70
C ASP A 352 24.76 27.61 14.61
N GLY A 353 24.09 27.24 15.72
CA GLY A 353 22.64 27.10 15.80
C GLY A 353 22.09 25.75 15.35
N THR A 354 22.94 24.77 15.00
CA THR A 354 22.50 23.41 14.68
C THR A 354 22.25 22.57 15.94
N PRO A 355 21.34 21.58 15.93
CA PRO A 355 21.21 20.61 17.01
C PRO A 355 22.54 19.92 17.32
N MET A 356 22.88 19.86 18.60
CA MET A 356 24.01 19.09 19.06
C MET A 356 23.60 17.61 19.02
N THR A 357 24.33 16.83 18.25
CA THR A 357 24.20 15.37 18.19
C THR A 357 25.58 14.74 18.09
N LYS A 358 25.68 13.46 18.44
CA LYS A 358 26.92 12.69 18.25
C LYS A 358 26.61 11.25 17.87
N THR A 359 27.07 10.82 16.70
CA THR A 359 26.96 9.43 16.25
C THR A 359 28.22 8.65 16.62
N ILE A 360 28.03 7.47 17.20
CA ILE A 360 29.06 6.52 17.58
C ILE A 360 28.84 5.25 16.75
N GLU A 361 29.89 4.81 16.08
CA GLU A 361 29.90 3.58 15.27
C GLU A 361 30.38 2.39 16.11
N GLY A 362 29.71 1.25 15.96
CA GLY A 362 30.11 -0.04 16.51
C GLY A 362 30.90 -0.90 15.51
N ASN A 363 31.37 -2.07 15.96
CA ASN A 363 31.98 -3.03 15.03
C ASN A 363 30.94 -4.03 14.50
N LEU A 364 30.24 -4.73 15.39
CA LEU A 364 29.27 -5.77 15.05
C LEU A 364 27.90 -5.50 15.67
N ILE A 365 26.85 -6.07 15.07
CA ILE A 365 25.53 -6.11 15.70
C ILE A 365 25.65 -6.95 16.97
N GLY A 366 25.07 -6.46 18.07
CA GLY A 366 25.14 -7.08 19.38
C GLY A 366 26.37 -6.70 20.22
N ASP A 367 27.36 -6.00 19.67
CA ASP A 367 28.49 -5.50 20.47
C ASP A 367 28.01 -4.48 21.52
N PRO A 368 28.59 -4.47 22.74
CA PRO A 368 28.23 -3.49 23.75
C PRO A 368 28.81 -2.10 23.43
N TYR A 369 28.08 -1.05 23.80
CA TYR A 369 28.56 0.34 23.79
C TYR A 369 28.55 0.97 25.20
N ASP A 370 29.39 1.98 25.39
CA ASP A 370 29.42 2.80 26.61
C ASP A 370 29.63 4.28 26.26
N LEU A 371 28.54 5.05 26.34
CA LEU A 371 28.46 6.46 26.00
C LEU A 371 28.82 7.38 27.18
N THR A 372 29.31 6.83 28.30
CA THR A 372 29.58 7.63 29.51
C THR A 372 30.51 8.81 29.22
N THR A 373 31.56 8.59 28.40
CA THR A 373 32.48 9.65 28.01
C THR A 373 31.82 10.64 27.05
N ASP A 374 31.05 10.13 26.08
CA ASP A 374 30.37 10.92 25.05
C ASP A 374 29.20 11.75 25.58
N SER A 375 28.66 11.37 26.74
CA SER A 375 27.60 12.11 27.44
C SER A 375 28.10 13.37 28.15
N GLN A 376 29.41 13.60 28.25
CA GLN A 376 29.95 14.76 28.95
C GLN A 376 30.04 15.97 28.01
N ILE A 377 29.18 16.97 28.23
CA ILE A 377 29.19 18.23 27.47
C ILE A 377 29.69 19.36 28.36
N THR A 378 30.63 20.16 27.85
CA THR A 378 31.13 21.34 28.59
C THR A 378 30.01 22.36 28.81
N GLY A 379 29.83 22.81 30.05
CA GLY A 379 28.81 23.80 30.40
C GLY A 379 27.43 23.21 30.71
N TYR A 380 27.28 21.88 30.68
CA TYR A 380 26.03 21.19 30.96
C TYR A 380 26.24 20.02 31.92
N THR A 381 25.21 19.68 32.68
CA THR A 381 25.17 18.48 33.53
C THR A 381 24.07 17.57 33.00
N LEU A 382 24.42 16.32 32.68
CA LEU A 382 23.44 15.29 32.32
C LEU A 382 22.50 15.05 33.50
N THR A 383 21.20 15.15 33.28
CA THR A 383 20.17 14.90 34.30
C THR A 383 19.53 13.53 34.14
N SER A 384 19.25 13.10 32.91
CA SER A 384 18.52 11.84 32.66
C SER A 384 18.50 11.46 31.18
N PRO A 385 18.20 10.21 30.84
CA PRO A 385 18.35 9.01 31.66
C PRO A 385 19.77 8.43 31.54
N THR A 386 20.45 8.18 32.67
CA THR A 386 21.78 7.54 32.66
C THR A 386 21.76 6.06 32.29
N SER A 387 20.58 5.43 32.28
CA SER A 387 20.41 4.02 31.90
C SER A 387 20.64 3.77 30.42
N LEU A 388 20.54 4.78 29.56
CA LEU A 388 20.77 4.65 28.13
C LEU A 388 22.24 4.81 27.74
N LEU A 389 23.13 5.09 28.70
CA LEU A 389 24.56 5.23 28.44
C LEU A 389 25.23 3.91 28.08
N LYS A 390 24.60 2.77 28.34
CA LYS A 390 25.14 1.46 28.02
C LYS A 390 24.05 0.60 27.40
N GLY A 391 24.43 -0.15 26.39
CA GLY A 391 23.55 -1.05 25.67
C GLY A 391 24.34 -1.85 24.66
N ASN A 392 23.65 -2.38 23.66
CA ASN A 392 24.24 -3.12 22.56
C ASN A 392 23.78 -2.53 21.23
N TYR A 393 24.68 -2.52 20.26
CA TYR A 393 24.39 -2.09 18.89
C TYR A 393 23.34 -3.01 18.26
N THR A 394 22.36 -2.42 17.57
CA THR A 394 21.34 -3.17 16.82
C THR A 394 21.55 -3.04 15.31
N GLN A 395 20.78 -3.82 14.53
CA GLN A 395 20.72 -3.69 13.08
C GLN A 395 20.25 -2.29 12.67
N ASN A 396 19.15 -1.82 13.27
CA ASN A 396 18.63 -0.48 13.01
C ASN A 396 19.49 0.57 13.72
N PRO A 397 19.72 1.75 13.11
CA PRO A 397 20.31 2.88 13.80
C PRO A 397 19.54 3.21 15.07
N GLN A 398 20.25 3.39 16.17
CA GLN A 398 19.65 3.74 17.46
C GLN A 398 19.81 5.23 17.73
N THR A 399 18.84 5.81 18.42
CA THR A 399 18.96 7.17 18.98
C THR A 399 18.79 7.10 20.50
N VAL A 400 19.63 7.85 21.20
CA VAL A 400 19.65 7.95 22.66
C VAL A 400 19.49 9.41 23.05
N ASP A 401 18.31 9.73 23.58
CA ASP A 401 17.98 11.08 24.04
C ASP A 401 18.48 11.29 25.46
N LEU A 402 19.39 12.26 25.63
CA LEU A 402 19.98 12.62 26.90
C LEU A 402 19.61 14.06 27.25
N THR A 403 18.98 14.26 28.41
CA THR A 403 18.54 15.56 28.93
C THR A 403 19.64 16.22 29.78
N TYR A 404 19.86 17.51 29.57
CA TYR A 404 20.92 18.29 30.19
C TYR A 404 20.40 19.58 30.81
N GLN A 405 20.94 19.92 31.98
CA GLN A 405 20.78 21.21 32.62
C GLN A 405 22.04 22.06 32.42
N ALA A 406 21.90 23.29 31.94
CA ALA A 406 23.03 24.22 31.84
C ALA A 406 23.63 24.49 33.23
N THR A 407 24.94 24.30 33.37
CA THR A 407 25.68 24.64 34.60
C THR A 407 25.80 26.15 34.70
N SER A 408 25.11 26.76 35.65
CA SER A 408 25.18 28.21 35.85
C SER A 408 26.61 28.63 36.22
N SER A 409 27.26 29.40 35.36
CA SER A 409 28.33 30.30 35.81
C SER A 409 27.67 31.64 36.23
N GLN A 410 27.65 31.92 37.53
CA GLN A 410 27.17 33.19 38.12
C GLN A 410 28.09 34.38 37.74
N PRO A 411 27.73 35.65 38.00
CA PRO A 411 26.48 36.39 37.79
C PRO A 411 26.73 37.63 36.89
N TYR A 412 25.79 38.01 36.03
CA TYR A 412 25.83 39.35 35.43
C TYR A 412 25.20 40.36 36.40
N THR A 413 26.00 41.30 36.90
CA THR A 413 25.53 42.46 37.65
C THR A 413 24.75 43.37 36.70
N SER A 414 23.44 43.50 36.94
CA SER A 414 22.62 44.56 36.35
C SER A 414 22.25 45.53 37.45
N ASN A 415 22.76 46.76 37.34
CA ASN A 415 22.36 47.89 38.16
C ASN A 415 21.12 48.55 37.53
N THR A 416 20.20 48.99 38.41
CA THR A 416 19.07 49.94 38.22
C THR A 416 17.89 49.42 37.38
N SER A 417 16.61 49.42 37.80
CA SER A 417 15.89 50.17 38.84
C SER A 417 14.63 49.42 39.33
N GLN A 418 14.15 49.84 40.51
CA GLN A 418 12.90 49.49 41.23
C GLN A 418 11.66 49.39 40.30
N THR A 419 10.61 48.61 40.58
CA THR A 419 9.71 48.68 41.76
C THR A 419 8.76 47.48 41.83
N GLY A 420 8.37 47.09 43.07
CA GLY A 420 7.08 46.43 43.38
C GLY A 420 7.13 44.91 43.50
N GLN A 421 7.39 44.33 44.68
CA GLN A 421 6.39 44.02 45.71
C GLN A 421 5.39 42.93 45.27
N SER A 422 5.62 41.68 45.67
CA SER A 422 4.93 41.10 46.83
C SER A 422 5.43 39.70 47.15
N SER A 423 5.63 39.48 48.43
CA SER A 423 6.04 38.24 49.08
C SER A 423 4.88 37.26 49.20
N SER A 424 5.17 35.95 49.20
CA SER A 424 4.70 35.08 50.28
C SER A 424 5.48 33.77 50.29
N SER A 425 6.07 33.54 51.46
CA SER A 425 6.94 32.47 51.90
C SER A 425 6.18 31.25 52.44
N THR A 426 6.98 30.23 52.80
CA THR A 426 6.85 29.33 53.97
C THR A 426 5.86 28.16 53.86
N THR A 427 6.16 26.91 54.25
CA THR A 427 7.20 26.35 55.14
C THR A 427 7.19 24.81 55.06
N GLN A 428 8.36 24.19 55.14
CA GLN A 428 8.57 22.79 55.60
C GLN A 428 8.55 22.74 57.13
N PRO A 429 8.20 21.63 57.82
CA PRO A 429 9.28 20.85 58.49
C PRO A 429 9.02 19.33 58.74
N THR A 430 10.07 18.51 58.51
CA THR A 430 10.67 17.40 59.33
C THR A 430 9.81 16.31 60.02
N THR A 431 10.16 15.02 60.20
CA THR A 431 11.24 14.06 59.82
C THR A 431 10.80 12.69 60.38
N SER A 432 11.02 11.57 59.68
CA SER A 432 11.66 10.35 60.21
C SER A 432 11.80 9.27 59.15
N THR A 433 12.93 8.59 59.24
CA THR A 433 13.67 7.76 58.29
C THR A 433 13.08 6.39 57.96
N THR A 434 13.17 6.01 56.69
CA THR A 434 13.85 4.77 56.25
C THR A 434 14.35 4.94 54.80
N THR A 435 15.59 4.51 54.57
CA THR A 435 16.36 4.52 53.33
C THR A 435 15.60 4.09 52.06
N THR A 436 15.68 4.88 50.98
CA THR A 436 15.73 4.46 49.55
C THR A 436 15.83 5.69 48.62
N SER A 437 16.50 5.54 47.49
CA SER A 437 16.84 6.58 46.48
C SER A 437 15.60 7.17 45.78
N PRO A 438 15.45 8.50 45.62
CA PRO A 438 14.58 9.12 44.60
C PRO A 438 15.45 9.36 43.34
N ASP A 439 15.15 8.93 42.12
CA ASP A 439 14.08 9.41 41.24
C ASP A 439 13.78 8.40 40.11
N ARG A 440 13.43 7.16 40.48
CA ARG A 440 12.71 6.25 39.58
C ARG A 440 11.48 5.78 40.34
N VAL A 441 10.30 6.14 39.85
CA VAL A 441 9.06 5.51 40.32
C VAL A 441 9.13 4.07 39.83
N ALA A 442 9.26 3.12 40.75
CA ALA A 442 9.10 1.72 40.41
C ALA A 442 7.63 1.50 40.00
N ILE A 443 7.43 1.23 38.72
CA ILE A 443 6.11 1.02 38.14
C ILE A 443 5.90 -0.47 37.94
N GLN A 444 4.68 -0.93 38.21
CA GLN A 444 4.30 -2.31 37.92
C GLN A 444 3.81 -2.34 36.48
N VAL A 445 4.55 -3.03 35.61
CA VAL A 445 4.20 -3.20 34.20
C VAL A 445 3.37 -4.47 34.08
N LYS A 446 2.17 -4.34 33.50
CA LYS A 446 1.34 -5.46 33.08
C LYS A 446 1.53 -5.61 31.58
N ASP A 447 2.28 -6.62 31.17
CA ASP A 447 2.33 -7.03 29.77
C ASP A 447 0.95 -7.52 29.35
N LEU A 448 0.53 -7.12 28.14
CA LEU A 448 -0.74 -7.55 27.59
C LEU A 448 -0.57 -8.92 26.93
N THR A 449 -1.60 -9.76 27.05
CA THR A 449 -1.60 -11.12 26.51
C THR A 449 -2.91 -11.40 25.78
N ASP A 450 -2.86 -12.14 24.67
CA ASP A 450 -4.03 -12.49 23.85
C ASP A 450 -5.06 -13.38 24.59
N ASP A 451 -4.70 -13.91 25.77
CA ASP A 451 -5.58 -14.72 26.61
C ASP A 451 -6.73 -13.92 27.30
N SER A 452 -6.75 -12.59 27.16
CA SER A 452 -7.79 -11.73 27.75
C SER A 452 -8.46 -10.84 26.69
N PRO A 453 -9.80 -10.90 26.53
CA PRO A 453 -10.51 -10.07 25.55
C PRO A 453 -10.36 -8.55 25.74
N ALA A 454 -9.98 -8.09 26.93
CA ALA A 454 -9.73 -6.68 27.21
C ALA A 454 -8.29 -6.24 26.86
N ASP A 455 -7.35 -7.20 26.86
CA ASP A 455 -5.96 -6.98 26.47
C ASP A 455 -5.82 -7.10 24.94
N GLU A 456 -6.53 -8.05 24.31
CA GLU A 456 -6.63 -8.23 22.86
C GLU A 456 -6.99 -6.93 22.14
N GLN A 457 -7.98 -6.20 22.65
CA GLN A 457 -8.34 -4.89 22.10
C GLN A 457 -7.18 -3.89 22.18
N LEU A 458 -6.46 -3.81 23.30
CA LEU A 458 -5.33 -2.88 23.45
C LEU A 458 -4.11 -3.30 22.62
N ILE A 459 -3.92 -4.60 22.40
CA ILE A 459 -2.87 -5.18 21.54
C ILE A 459 -3.14 -4.81 20.07
N ASP A 460 -4.38 -4.98 19.59
CA ASP A 460 -4.83 -4.52 18.27
C ASP A 460 -4.65 -3.00 18.09
N GLU A 461 -4.76 -2.26 19.19
CA GLU A 461 -4.56 -0.82 19.22
C GLU A 461 -3.08 -0.41 19.16
N GLY A 462 -2.13 -1.35 19.30
CA GLY A 462 -0.68 -1.14 19.27
C GLY A 462 -0.06 -0.92 20.65
N VAL A 463 -0.76 -1.30 21.73
CA VAL A 463 -0.27 -1.29 23.11
C VAL A 463 0.31 -2.66 23.45
N ARG A 464 1.53 -2.68 23.98
CA ARG A 464 2.25 -3.90 24.37
C ARG A 464 2.18 -4.16 25.87
N ALA A 465 2.08 -3.11 26.67
CA ALA A 465 1.98 -3.20 28.12
C ALA A 465 1.26 -1.99 28.71
N THR A 466 0.74 -2.14 29.92
CA THR A 466 0.12 -1.04 30.67
C THR A 466 0.79 -0.85 32.00
N THR A 467 0.77 0.37 32.53
CA THR A 467 1.27 0.66 33.87
C THR A 467 0.54 1.83 34.51
N HIS A 468 0.63 1.96 35.83
CA HIS A 468 0.11 3.11 36.54
C HIS A 468 1.25 3.91 37.17
N ILE A 469 1.34 5.19 36.82
CA ILE A 469 2.32 6.13 37.37
C ILE A 469 1.55 7.23 38.07
N ASN A 470 1.77 7.41 39.37
CA ASN A 470 1.07 8.42 40.19
C ASN A 470 -0.48 8.36 40.11
N GLY A 471 -1.04 7.16 39.92
CA GLY A 471 -2.49 6.92 39.84
C GLY A 471 -3.11 7.13 38.45
N GLN A 472 -2.30 7.46 37.44
CA GLN A 472 -2.73 7.60 36.05
C GLN A 472 -2.27 6.39 35.22
N LEU A 473 -3.11 5.93 34.30
CA LEU A 473 -2.83 4.81 33.41
C LEU A 473 -1.95 5.26 32.23
N PHE A 474 -0.93 4.48 31.91
CA PHE A 474 -0.05 4.68 30.77
C PHE A 474 0.00 3.41 29.91
N TYR A 475 0.20 3.60 28.62
CA TYR A 475 0.35 2.54 27.61
C TYR A 475 1.76 2.53 27.06
N LEU A 476 2.37 1.35 27.00
CA LEU A 476 3.61 1.11 26.28
C LEU A 476 3.25 0.80 24.83
N THR A 477 3.56 1.70 23.93
CA THR A 477 3.15 1.58 22.51
C THR A 477 4.16 0.77 21.71
N GLY A 478 3.83 0.43 20.46
CA GLY A 478 4.72 -0.23 19.50
C GLY A 478 6.05 0.47 19.20
N TYR A 479 6.28 1.66 19.77
CA TYR A 479 7.54 2.43 19.69
C TYR A 479 8.31 2.46 21.03
N ASP A 480 7.99 1.55 21.97
CA ASP A 480 8.63 1.41 23.30
C ASP A 480 8.56 2.66 24.20
N GLN A 481 7.53 3.49 24.01
CA GLN A 481 7.29 4.69 24.81
C GLN A 481 6.04 4.54 25.68
N TRP A 482 6.16 4.97 26.94
CA TRP A 482 5.04 5.13 27.86
C TRP A 482 4.32 6.43 27.57
N VAL A 483 3.10 6.34 27.06
CA VAL A 483 2.20 7.48 26.83
C VAL A 483 1.05 7.45 27.82
N LEU A 484 0.56 8.61 28.23
CA LEU A 484 -0.61 8.68 29.11
C LEU A 484 -1.81 8.09 28.36
N ALA A 485 -2.52 7.15 28.97
CA ALA A 485 -3.62 6.45 28.31
C ALA A 485 -4.77 7.38 27.86
N SER A 486 -4.96 8.52 28.55
CA SER A 486 -5.91 9.56 28.09
C SER A 486 -5.47 10.28 26.82
N ASP A 487 -4.17 10.27 26.53
CA ASP A 487 -3.54 10.99 25.43
C ASP A 487 -3.25 10.04 24.25
N TYR A 488 -3.21 8.74 24.53
CA TYR A 488 -3.19 7.70 23.53
C TYR A 488 -4.57 7.56 22.87
N ASN A 489 -4.67 8.13 21.69
CA ASN A 489 -5.76 7.87 20.77
C ASN A 489 -5.13 7.20 19.55
N ASN A 490 -5.10 5.87 19.52
CA ASN A 490 -4.62 5.08 18.39
C ASN A 490 -5.66 4.99 17.24
N VAL A 491 -6.54 5.99 17.12
CA VAL A 491 -7.13 6.23 15.79
C VAL A 491 -6.02 6.87 14.95
N ALA A 492 -5.10 6.05 14.43
CA ALA A 492 -4.76 6.19 13.03
C ALA A 492 -6.11 6.13 12.34
N SER A 493 -6.59 7.27 11.84
CA SER A 493 -7.79 7.22 11.01
C SER A 493 -7.33 6.54 9.72
N PRO A 494 -7.79 5.33 9.37
CA PRO A 494 -7.67 4.82 8.00
C PRO A 494 -8.59 5.61 7.05
N THR A 495 -9.09 6.76 7.52
CA THR A 495 -9.78 7.74 6.72
C THR A 495 -8.77 8.26 5.71
N SER A 496 -8.81 7.67 4.53
CA SER A 496 -8.44 8.39 3.33
C SER A 496 -9.51 9.43 3.06
N GLY A 497 -9.12 10.55 2.47
CA GLY A 497 -10.03 11.64 2.25
C GLY A 497 -9.42 12.71 1.36
N VAL A 498 -10.11 13.82 1.28
CA VAL A 498 -9.61 15.03 0.63
C VAL A 498 -9.51 16.11 1.68
N VAL A 499 -8.36 16.74 1.79
CA VAL A 499 -8.14 17.95 2.58
C VAL A 499 -8.00 19.13 1.62
N ARG A 500 -8.55 20.29 1.99
CA ARG A 500 -8.28 21.55 1.27
C ARG A 500 -7.48 22.50 2.14
N THR A 501 -6.37 23.01 1.61
CA THR A 501 -5.54 24.01 2.30
C THR A 501 -6.26 25.34 2.43
N PHE A 502 -5.94 26.11 3.47
CA PHE A 502 -6.48 27.46 3.68
C PHE A 502 -5.90 28.50 2.70
N ASP A 503 -6.13 29.79 2.96
CA ASP A 503 -5.77 30.93 2.11
C ASP A 503 -4.27 31.29 2.09
N SER A 504 -3.41 30.43 2.64
CA SER A 504 -1.96 30.62 2.67
C SER A 504 -1.18 29.37 2.22
N SER A 505 0.02 29.59 1.69
CA SER A 505 0.90 28.49 1.28
C SER A 505 1.37 27.74 2.52
N THR A 506 1.28 26.41 2.48
CA THR A 506 1.52 25.56 3.64
C THR A 506 2.77 24.71 3.44
N SER A 507 3.65 24.71 4.44
CA SER A 507 4.83 23.84 4.48
C SER A 507 4.45 22.41 4.84
N LEU A 508 5.18 21.47 4.25
CA LEU A 508 5.09 20.04 4.57
C LEU A 508 6.22 19.65 5.51
N VAL A 509 6.04 18.55 6.23
CA VAL A 509 7.12 17.88 6.96
C VAL A 509 7.29 16.45 6.45
N ASN A 510 8.49 15.90 6.64
CA ASN A 510 8.72 14.47 6.48
C ASN A 510 8.27 13.68 7.72
N SER A 511 8.40 12.36 7.66
CA SER A 511 8.04 11.44 8.75
C SER A 511 8.79 11.71 10.06
N TYR A 512 9.96 12.35 9.98
CA TYR A 512 10.75 12.80 11.13
C TYR A 512 10.32 14.19 11.67
N GLY A 513 9.33 14.83 11.05
CA GLY A 513 8.87 16.17 11.41
C GLY A 513 9.76 17.31 10.90
N GLN A 514 10.68 17.02 9.97
CA GLN A 514 11.58 18.00 9.38
C GLN A 514 10.92 18.66 8.15
N PRO A 515 11.14 19.96 7.89
CA PRO A 515 10.51 20.64 6.76
C PRO A 515 10.93 20.06 5.39
N VAL A 516 9.98 19.91 4.48
CA VAL A 516 10.24 19.58 3.07
C VAL A 516 10.32 20.89 2.26
N SER A 517 11.07 20.91 1.15
CA SER A 517 11.25 22.11 0.32
C SER A 517 9.97 22.53 -0.42
N GLU A 518 9.15 21.56 -0.78
CA GLU A 518 7.89 21.78 -1.48
C GLU A 518 6.81 22.35 -0.55
N LYS A 519 5.95 23.19 -1.11
CA LYS A 519 4.83 23.81 -0.40
C LYS A 519 3.55 23.65 -1.16
N LEU A 520 2.47 23.38 -0.44
CA LEU A 520 1.15 23.35 -1.03
C LEU A 520 0.66 24.77 -1.27
N MET A 521 0.03 24.98 -2.43
CA MET A 521 -0.57 26.27 -2.78
C MET A 521 -1.84 26.52 -1.95
N PRO A 522 -2.20 27.80 -1.69
CA PRO A 522 -3.46 28.14 -1.02
C PRO A 522 -4.68 27.57 -1.73
N ASN A 523 -5.72 27.22 -0.97
CA ASN A 523 -7.01 26.79 -1.50
C ASN A 523 -6.94 25.62 -2.49
N THR A 524 -6.01 24.68 -2.31
CA THR A 524 -5.86 23.49 -3.17
C THR A 524 -6.30 22.21 -2.47
N GLU A 525 -6.84 21.27 -3.25
CA GLU A 525 -7.32 19.96 -2.77
C GLU A 525 -6.23 18.91 -2.87
N TRP A 526 -6.06 18.14 -1.81
CA TRP A 526 -5.08 17.06 -1.70
C TRP A 526 -5.76 15.82 -1.18
N LYS A 527 -5.51 14.69 -1.83
CA LYS A 527 -5.86 13.40 -1.28
C LYS A 527 -4.90 13.10 -0.14
N TYR A 528 -5.41 12.51 0.93
CA TYR A 528 -4.59 11.93 1.96
C TYR A 528 -4.98 10.48 2.20
N SER A 529 -3.99 9.63 2.51
CA SER A 529 -4.19 8.21 2.75
C SER A 529 -4.57 7.91 4.20
N LYS A 530 -4.00 8.67 5.14
CA LYS A 530 -4.22 8.53 6.58
C LYS A 530 -3.89 9.82 7.31
N ILE A 531 -4.35 9.91 8.56
CA ILE A 531 -3.94 10.93 9.52
C ILE A 531 -2.97 10.30 10.50
N VAL A 532 -1.79 10.88 10.66
CA VAL A 532 -0.70 10.42 11.54
C VAL A 532 -0.39 11.46 12.61
N THR A 533 0.33 11.06 13.64
CA THR A 533 0.87 11.99 14.66
C THR A 533 2.40 12.02 14.55
N ILE A 534 2.97 13.21 14.34
CA ILE A 534 4.42 13.45 14.27
C ILE A 534 4.75 14.50 15.33
N ASN A 535 5.66 14.19 16.25
CA ASN A 535 6.06 15.07 17.36
C ASN A 535 4.85 15.63 18.16
N GLY A 536 3.83 14.79 18.39
CA GLY A 536 2.63 15.15 19.16
C GLY A 536 1.58 16.00 18.42
N ALA A 537 1.81 16.36 17.15
CA ALA A 537 0.83 17.06 16.31
C ALA A 537 0.27 16.15 15.21
N LYS A 538 -0.97 16.39 14.77
CA LYS A 538 -1.64 15.59 13.72
C LYS A 538 -1.32 16.11 12.33
N TYR A 539 -1.11 15.18 11.38
CA TYR A 539 -0.83 15.47 9.98
C TYR A 539 -1.60 14.55 9.04
N TYR A 540 -2.02 15.08 7.89
CA TYR A 540 -2.47 14.30 6.74
C TYR A 540 -1.26 13.82 5.95
N GLN A 541 -1.18 12.52 5.64
CA GLN A 541 -0.19 12.03 4.68
C GLN A 541 -0.67 12.30 3.26
N VAL A 542 -0.07 13.27 2.56
CA VAL A 542 -0.49 13.70 1.22
C VAL A 542 0.36 13.11 0.10
N ALA A 543 1.59 12.69 0.41
CA ALA A 543 2.43 11.86 -0.45
C ALA A 543 3.40 10.99 0.39
N THR A 544 4.26 10.22 -0.27
CA THR A 544 5.34 9.47 0.41
C THR A 544 6.27 10.44 1.12
N ASP A 545 6.43 10.26 2.42
CA ASP A 545 7.26 11.11 3.29
C ASP A 545 6.90 12.61 3.25
N GLU A 546 5.65 12.95 2.93
CA GLU A 546 5.15 14.33 2.89
C GLU A 546 3.84 14.45 3.66
N PHE A 547 3.89 15.23 4.74
CA PHE A 547 2.84 15.33 5.74
C PHE A 547 2.39 16.77 5.92
N LEU A 548 1.09 17.01 5.69
CA LEU A 548 0.44 18.30 5.83
C LEU A 548 -0.15 18.44 7.23
N PRO A 549 0.16 19.48 8.03
CA PRO A 549 -0.41 19.62 9.37
C PRO A 549 -1.93 19.75 9.31
N VAL A 550 -2.66 19.01 10.15
CA VAL A 550 -4.14 18.98 10.15
C VAL A 550 -4.74 20.38 10.34
N GLN A 551 -4.09 21.20 11.15
CA GLN A 551 -4.50 22.58 11.42
C GLN A 551 -4.35 23.55 10.23
N SER A 552 -3.84 23.10 9.07
CA SER A 552 -3.59 23.95 7.90
C SER A 552 -4.61 23.76 6.77
N GLY A 553 -5.64 22.97 7.02
CA GLY A 553 -6.71 22.72 6.06
C GLY A 553 -8.00 22.28 6.71
N VAL A 554 -8.97 21.98 5.86
CA VAL A 554 -10.28 21.45 6.27
C VAL A 554 -10.60 20.19 5.49
N ASP A 555 -11.11 19.16 6.17
CA ASP A 555 -11.63 17.96 5.54
C ASP A 555 -12.77 18.32 4.57
N PHE A 556 -12.68 17.79 3.37
CA PHE A 556 -13.54 18.12 2.25
C PHE A 556 -14.20 16.89 1.66
N VAL A 557 -15.52 16.96 1.49
CA VAL A 557 -16.30 15.93 0.82
C VAL A 557 -16.75 16.45 -0.53
N SER A 558 -16.22 15.86 -1.60
CA SER A 558 -16.59 16.21 -2.97
C SER A 558 -18.04 15.82 -3.27
N THR A 559 -18.86 16.79 -3.63
CA THR A 559 -20.22 16.57 -4.11
C THR A 559 -20.64 17.71 -5.04
N LYS A 560 -20.94 17.38 -6.29
CA LYS A 560 -21.30 18.37 -7.31
C LYS A 560 -22.80 18.58 -7.32
N GLY A 561 -23.23 19.84 -7.28
CA GLY A 561 -24.65 20.15 -7.26
C GLY A 561 -24.96 21.63 -7.40
N THR A 562 -26.20 21.98 -7.12
CA THR A 562 -26.65 23.37 -7.02
C THR A 562 -27.38 23.54 -5.70
N VAL A 563 -26.98 24.52 -4.92
CA VAL A 563 -27.64 24.91 -3.67
C VAL A 563 -28.46 26.16 -3.91
N LYS A 564 -29.68 26.23 -3.36
CA LYS A 564 -30.53 27.42 -3.48
C LYS A 564 -30.77 28.03 -2.11
N THR A 565 -30.45 29.32 -1.98
CA THR A 565 -30.64 30.07 -0.72
C THR A 565 -32.12 30.24 -0.37
N GLN A 566 -32.47 29.96 0.88
CA GLN A 566 -33.83 30.17 1.41
C GLN A 566 -34.02 31.62 1.85
N THR A 567 -33.03 32.18 2.55
CA THR A 567 -32.96 33.59 2.97
C THR A 567 -31.64 34.21 2.54
N ARG A 568 -31.34 35.46 2.94
CA ARG A 568 -30.02 36.04 2.66
C ARG A 568 -28.96 35.27 3.47
N ALA A 569 -28.12 34.50 2.79
CA ALA A 569 -27.14 33.63 3.42
C ALA A 569 -25.79 34.34 3.56
N THR A 570 -25.19 34.32 4.75
CA THR A 570 -23.87 34.94 4.97
C THR A 570 -22.76 34.02 4.47
N LEU A 571 -21.72 34.59 3.87
CA LEU A 571 -20.55 33.84 3.42
C LEU A 571 -19.41 33.89 4.45
N TYR A 572 -18.71 32.78 4.53
CA TYR A 572 -17.56 32.54 5.40
C TYR A 572 -16.37 32.05 4.58
N ASP A 573 -15.15 32.27 5.05
CA ASP A 573 -13.96 31.57 4.57
C ASP A 573 -13.85 30.16 5.19
N SER A 574 -12.88 29.38 4.71
CA SER A 574 -12.58 28.02 5.19
C SER A 574 -12.15 27.96 6.66
N GLN A 575 -11.76 29.10 7.26
CA GLN A 575 -11.46 29.23 8.69
C GLN A 575 -12.70 29.67 9.51
N GLY A 576 -13.83 29.88 8.85
CA GLY A 576 -15.11 30.23 9.47
C GLY A 576 -15.23 31.71 9.84
N LYS A 577 -14.38 32.57 9.31
CA LYS A 577 -14.50 34.02 9.46
C LYS A 577 -15.46 34.57 8.41
N SER A 578 -16.36 35.45 8.84
CA SER A 578 -17.34 36.06 7.94
C SER A 578 -16.66 37.00 6.95
N LEU A 579 -17.04 36.88 5.67
CA LEU A 579 -16.56 37.74 4.59
C LEU A 579 -17.27 39.10 4.52
N GLY A 580 -18.24 39.36 5.41
CA GLY A 580 -19.04 40.60 5.41
C GLY A 580 -19.97 40.76 4.21
N ARG A 581 -20.08 39.73 3.36
CA ARG A 581 -20.97 39.65 2.20
C ARG A 581 -21.79 38.37 2.25
N GLY A 582 -22.82 38.29 1.43
CA GLY A 582 -23.76 37.17 1.43
C GLY A 582 -24.49 37.00 0.10
N LEU A 583 -25.11 35.84 -0.03
CA LEU A 583 -25.90 35.45 -1.18
C LEU A 583 -27.33 35.98 -1.03
N SER A 584 -27.91 36.48 -2.12
CA SER A 584 -29.29 37.00 -2.11
C SER A 584 -30.31 35.87 -1.94
N SER A 585 -31.38 36.09 -1.17
CA SER A 585 -32.45 35.10 -0.98
C SER A 585 -33.01 34.61 -2.31
N GLY A 586 -33.19 33.29 -2.45
CA GLY A 586 -33.72 32.63 -3.63
C GLY A 586 -32.73 32.46 -4.78
N SER A 587 -31.47 32.87 -4.63
CA SER A 587 -30.42 32.67 -5.64
C SER A 587 -29.83 31.25 -5.58
N SER A 588 -29.44 30.73 -6.74
CA SER A 588 -28.87 29.39 -6.93
C SER A 588 -27.39 29.46 -7.23
N TRP A 589 -26.61 28.58 -6.60
CA TRP A 589 -25.15 28.56 -6.69
C TRP A 589 -24.64 27.15 -6.90
N TYR A 590 -23.66 27.01 -7.77
CA TYR A 590 -22.98 25.74 -7.94
C TYR A 590 -22.16 25.41 -6.70
N THR A 591 -22.13 24.14 -6.32
CA THR A 591 -21.26 23.60 -5.28
C THR A 591 -20.50 22.41 -5.81
N ASP A 592 -19.24 22.27 -5.43
CA ASP A 592 -18.37 21.13 -5.73
C ASP A 592 -18.07 20.27 -4.50
N GLY A 593 -18.46 20.71 -3.31
CA GLY A 593 -18.49 19.88 -2.12
C GLY A 593 -18.87 20.63 -0.86
N TYR A 594 -18.68 19.97 0.28
CA TYR A 594 -18.91 20.56 1.59
C TYR A 594 -17.78 20.24 2.57
N ALA A 595 -17.71 21.04 3.63
CA ALA A 595 -16.79 20.85 4.74
C ALA A 595 -17.52 21.15 6.07
N MET A 596 -16.95 20.68 7.18
CA MET A 596 -17.37 21.08 8.52
C MET A 596 -16.47 22.23 9.01
N ILE A 597 -17.00 23.45 9.04
CA ILE A 597 -16.26 24.64 9.45
C ILE A 597 -16.82 25.10 10.79
N ASN A 598 -16.00 25.12 11.85
CA ASN A 598 -16.42 25.40 13.23
C ASN A 598 -17.63 24.55 13.68
N GLY A 599 -17.67 23.29 13.26
CA GLY A 599 -18.75 22.34 13.57
C GLY A 599 -20.03 22.53 12.75
N VAL A 600 -20.05 23.44 11.78
CA VAL A 600 -21.20 23.71 10.90
C VAL A 600 -20.92 23.15 9.50
N LYS A 601 -21.85 22.34 8.96
CA LYS A 601 -21.78 21.89 7.57
C LYS A 601 -21.97 23.09 6.64
N MET A 602 -20.99 23.36 5.79
CA MET A 602 -21.05 24.44 4.80
C MET A 602 -20.74 23.94 3.39
N TYR A 603 -21.48 24.42 2.40
CA TYR A 603 -21.23 24.15 0.98
C TYR A 603 -20.28 25.21 0.41
N ARG A 604 -19.34 24.78 -0.43
CA ARG A 604 -18.44 25.70 -1.13
C ARG A 604 -19.14 26.25 -2.37
N VAL A 605 -19.21 27.57 -2.51
CA VAL A 605 -19.87 28.24 -3.65
C VAL A 605 -18.92 29.07 -4.51
N ALA A 606 -17.72 29.37 -4.00
CA ALA A 606 -16.60 29.95 -4.75
C ALA A 606 -15.26 29.64 -4.04
N THR A 607 -14.15 30.12 -4.60
CA THR A 607 -12.82 29.98 -3.98
C THR A 607 -12.82 30.60 -2.59
N ASP A 608 -12.67 29.74 -1.58
CA ASP A 608 -12.72 30.12 -0.16
C ASP A 608 -13.99 30.85 0.27
N GLU A 609 -15.13 30.54 -0.37
CA GLU A 609 -16.44 31.09 0.02
C GLU A 609 -17.42 29.95 0.31
N TRP A 610 -17.91 29.93 1.55
CA TRP A 610 -18.71 28.87 2.12
C TRP A 610 -20.03 29.39 2.64
N VAL A 611 -21.10 28.66 2.41
CA VAL A 611 -22.46 28.98 2.86
C VAL A 611 -22.98 27.89 3.80
N PRO A 612 -23.59 28.22 4.95
CA PRO A 612 -24.18 27.22 5.84
C PRO A 612 -25.24 26.37 5.14
N ALA A 613 -25.20 25.05 5.34
CA ALA A 613 -26.18 24.14 4.77
C ALA A 613 -27.62 24.43 5.24
N SER A 614 -27.79 25.03 6.43
CA SER A 614 -29.10 25.45 6.96
C SER A 614 -29.75 26.58 6.16
N ASP A 615 -28.96 27.36 5.43
CA ASP A 615 -29.43 28.55 4.72
C ASP A 615 -29.80 28.24 3.26
N VAL A 616 -29.58 27.00 2.82
CA VAL A 616 -29.81 26.53 1.46
C VAL A 616 -30.67 25.26 1.42
N ILE A 617 -31.23 24.95 0.26
CA ILE A 617 -31.92 23.69 -0.07
C ILE A 617 -31.32 23.05 -1.31
#